data_AF-A0A1V8SG28-F1
#
_entry.id   AF-A0A1V8SG28-F1
#
_cell.length_a   1.000
_cell.length_b   1.000
_cell.length_c   1.000
_cell.angle_alpha   90.00
_cell.angle_beta   90.00
_cell.angle_gamma   90.00
#
_symmetry.space_group_name_H-M   'P 1'
#
loop_
_entity.id
_entity.type
_entity.pdbx_description
1 polymer ?
#
loop_
_entity_poly.entity_id
_entity_poly.type
_entity_poly.pdbx_seq_one_letter_code
_entity_poly.pdbx_strand_id
1 'polypeptide(L)'
;MPATWISAISLLALRCTSTPLVTRVVAYPTGALAHQHLPAAYTAGANYTAVYNNAVVSGAIVSAPTIHRAQDVDSPFVTNVPATTIRRRAVDQDVGWGLAYLSEEKRDPPAMNYEYLADSGKGVDVYIIDSGVSKIDPIKDLITDEMDFTGPGTDGKKTGLDDKKNHGTTVAAFVGSAKYGAAKKPNLINCQVMGENGDPSTDAVIAAMKWIIDRNEDRKAKADYRGAIINISFEINQNAEFEALIGKAIGRKITVIASAGNKDEDAAGVFPCSYDDVICVGSMDKDYRRAKFENGGSRYGKALTLFAPGLALTGYDNKGIVHNDLEGSSFATPFVTGIAAIYYGREGSTMTPARVKKLLIDNAEMDELWNVKDSPNALANSGYKKAKDGKPYKGAPSSALNIDPLLSAIGALGSLAATPTTLATSTSPLSPTTTITPPPTESCHTQYKLVLDTFDIWGSNWDASKLGDNGAGLHGQLSGCAEVTKWKFETASDPWQFHASGQITIWQQTCIEHAMVSAGAPEGSQCSGTG
;
A
#
# COMPACT_ATOMS: atom_id res chain seq x y z
N MET A 1 -38.96 -15.08 -38.81
CA MET A 1 -38.14 -16.24 -38.38
C MET A 1 -36.80 -16.14 -39.09
N PRO A 2 -35.70 -16.68 -38.53
CA PRO A 2 -35.48 -17.16 -37.15
C PRO A 2 -34.74 -16.03 -36.35
N ALA A 3 -33.93 -16.20 -35.30
CA ALA A 3 -33.63 -17.33 -34.41
C ALA A 3 -33.42 -16.79 -32.98
N THR A 4 -33.80 -17.54 -31.94
CA THR A 4 -33.44 -17.24 -30.54
C THR A 4 -32.05 -17.78 -30.20
N TRP A 5 -31.19 -16.96 -29.61
CA TRP A 5 -30.03 -17.43 -28.86
C TRP A 5 -29.96 -16.74 -27.49
N ILE A 6 -30.33 -17.49 -26.46
CA ILE A 6 -29.89 -17.21 -25.09
C ILE A 6 -28.39 -17.57 -25.05
N SER A 7 -27.58 -16.77 -24.36
CA SER A 7 -26.19 -17.12 -24.07
C SER A 7 -25.89 -16.72 -22.62
N ALA A 8 -25.66 -17.71 -21.78
CA ALA A 8 -25.42 -17.51 -20.36
C ALA A 8 -24.03 -16.91 -20.12
N ILE A 9 -23.94 -15.95 -19.20
CA ILE A 9 -22.66 -15.59 -18.59
C ILE A 9 -22.32 -16.68 -17.58
N SER A 10 -21.65 -17.72 -18.06
CA SER A 10 -21.13 -18.81 -17.21
C SER A 10 -20.08 -18.25 -16.24
N LEU A 11 -20.35 -18.37 -14.94
CA LEU A 11 -19.37 -18.06 -13.89
C LEU A 11 -18.27 -19.14 -13.87
N LEU A 12 -17.30 -19.02 -14.78
CA LEU A 12 -16.19 -19.97 -14.86
C LEU A 12 -15.15 -19.67 -13.79
N ALA A 13 -15.23 -20.38 -12.66
CA ALA A 13 -14.25 -20.29 -11.58
C ALA A 13 -12.85 -20.70 -12.07
N LEU A 14 -11.95 -19.73 -12.27
CA LEU A 14 -10.56 -20.00 -12.62
C LEU A 14 -9.84 -20.68 -11.45
N ARG A 15 -9.62 -21.98 -11.58
CA ARG A 15 -8.60 -22.69 -10.80
C ARG A 15 -7.22 -22.10 -11.09
N CYS A 16 -6.39 -21.94 -10.06
CA CYS A 16 -5.03 -21.42 -10.20
C CYS A 16 -4.20 -22.26 -11.20
N THR A 17 -3.75 -21.62 -12.27
CA THR A 17 -2.60 -22.06 -13.07
C THR A 17 -1.38 -21.19 -12.75
N SER A 18 -0.19 -21.73 -12.95
CA SER A 18 1.08 -21.19 -12.43
C SER A 18 1.85 -20.28 -13.41
N THR A 19 1.28 -19.92 -14.56
CA THR A 19 1.94 -19.10 -15.57
C THR A 19 1.77 -17.60 -15.35
N PRO A 20 2.78 -16.77 -15.68
CA PRO A 20 2.68 -15.31 -15.59
C PRO A 20 1.86 -14.73 -16.75
N LEU A 21 0.86 -13.92 -16.43
CA LEU A 21 0.15 -13.09 -17.42
C LEU A 21 1.05 -11.93 -17.86
N VAL A 22 1.17 -11.73 -19.19
CA VAL A 22 1.84 -10.58 -19.78
C VAL A 22 0.79 -9.64 -20.36
N THR A 23 0.75 -8.42 -19.85
CA THR A 23 -0.06 -7.33 -20.40
C THR A 23 0.78 -6.50 -21.37
N ARG A 24 0.24 -6.19 -22.55
CA ARG A 24 0.85 -5.24 -23.51
C ARG A 24 -0.11 -4.10 -23.82
N VAL A 25 0.46 -2.95 -24.15
CA VAL A 25 -0.22 -1.81 -24.75
C VAL A 25 0.14 -1.78 -26.24
N VAL A 26 -0.84 -1.55 -27.10
CA VAL A 26 -0.63 -1.29 -28.53
C VAL A 26 -1.20 0.08 -28.84
N ALA A 27 -0.43 0.91 -29.55
CA ALA A 27 -0.81 2.27 -29.94
C ALA A 27 -0.86 2.41 -31.47
N TYR A 28 -1.71 3.33 -31.94
CA TYR A 28 -1.89 3.68 -33.34
C TYR A 28 -1.97 5.21 -33.48
N PRO A 29 -1.42 5.80 -34.57
CA PRO A 29 -1.61 7.21 -34.89
C PRO A 29 -3.08 7.50 -35.26
N THR A 30 -3.53 8.72 -35.01
CA THR A 30 -4.92 9.16 -35.18
C THR A 30 -5.41 9.08 -36.62
N GLY A 31 -6.61 8.52 -36.82
CA GLY A 31 -7.32 8.48 -38.10
C GLY A 31 -7.80 7.08 -38.51
N ALA A 32 -7.16 6.02 -38.01
CA ALA A 32 -7.60 4.66 -38.23
C ALA A 32 -8.70 4.25 -37.23
N LEU A 33 -9.88 3.85 -37.72
CA LEU A 33 -10.90 3.23 -36.88
C LEU A 33 -10.40 1.87 -36.37
N ALA A 34 -10.17 1.77 -35.05
CA ALA A 34 -9.55 0.60 -34.41
C ALA A 34 -10.27 -0.75 -34.69
N HIS A 35 -11.55 -0.72 -35.09
CA HIS A 35 -12.30 -1.92 -35.47
C HIS A 35 -12.01 -2.46 -36.88
N GLN A 36 -11.30 -1.75 -37.75
CA GLN A 36 -11.12 -2.15 -39.17
C GLN A 36 -9.71 -2.66 -39.53
N HIS A 37 -8.70 -2.46 -38.69
CA HIS A 37 -7.30 -2.86 -38.96
C HIS A 37 -6.62 -3.66 -37.83
N LEU A 38 -7.39 -4.39 -37.02
CA LEU A 38 -6.83 -5.45 -36.19
C LEU A 38 -6.47 -6.66 -37.08
N PRO A 39 -5.19 -7.09 -37.17
CA PRO A 39 -4.86 -8.31 -37.89
C PRO A 39 -5.45 -9.53 -37.18
N ALA A 40 -5.92 -10.51 -37.96
CA ALA A 40 -6.65 -11.70 -37.49
C ALA A 40 -5.83 -12.69 -36.62
N ALA A 41 -4.67 -12.27 -36.11
CA ALA A 41 -3.80 -13.03 -35.21
C ALA A 41 -4.20 -12.92 -33.72
N TYR A 42 -5.07 -11.97 -33.34
CA TYR A 42 -5.44 -11.69 -31.94
C TYR A 42 -6.78 -12.27 -31.49
N THR A 43 -7.49 -13.01 -32.34
CA THR A 43 -8.88 -13.48 -32.10
C THR A 43 -9.00 -14.81 -31.35
N ALA A 44 -7.89 -15.39 -30.86
CA ALA A 44 -7.88 -16.64 -30.10
C ALA A 44 -7.34 -16.44 -28.67
N GLY A 45 -8.24 -16.33 -27.69
CA GLY A 45 -7.89 -16.42 -26.26
C GLY A 45 -7.31 -15.16 -25.59
N ALA A 46 -7.38 -14.00 -26.26
CA ALA A 46 -6.99 -12.70 -25.67
C ALA A 46 -8.17 -12.01 -24.98
N ASN A 47 -7.97 -11.57 -23.72
CA ASN A 47 -8.92 -10.74 -23.00
C ASN A 47 -8.53 -9.27 -23.10
N TYR A 48 -9.47 -8.44 -23.56
CA TYR A 48 -9.31 -6.99 -23.68
C TYR A 48 -9.78 -6.33 -22.39
N THR A 49 -8.90 -5.54 -21.76
CA THR A 49 -9.16 -4.99 -20.41
C THR A 49 -9.59 -3.52 -20.45
N ALA A 50 -9.12 -2.76 -21.44
CA ALA A 50 -9.56 -1.40 -21.73
C ALA A 50 -9.18 -1.00 -23.17
N VAL A 51 -9.93 -0.05 -23.73
CA VAL A 51 -9.62 0.65 -25.00
C VAL A 51 -9.69 2.14 -24.71
N TYR A 52 -8.71 2.90 -25.20
CA TYR A 52 -8.61 4.35 -24.99
C TYR A 52 -8.44 5.06 -26.33
N ASN A 53 -9.18 6.16 -26.50
CA ASN A 53 -9.00 7.12 -27.58
C ASN A 53 -8.89 8.51 -26.96
N ASN A 54 -7.89 9.30 -27.38
CA ASN A 54 -7.93 10.75 -27.25
C ASN A 54 -7.50 11.40 -28.57
N ALA A 55 -7.41 12.73 -28.60
CA ALA A 55 -7.08 13.50 -29.81
C ALA A 55 -5.64 13.30 -30.35
N VAL A 56 -4.81 12.46 -29.72
CA VAL A 56 -3.38 12.27 -30.08
C VAL A 56 -3.01 10.80 -30.26
N VAL A 57 -3.61 9.86 -29.51
CA VAL A 57 -3.32 8.42 -29.61
C VAL A 57 -4.58 7.57 -29.44
N SER A 58 -4.70 6.51 -30.24
CA SER A 58 -5.63 5.39 -30.06
C SER A 58 -4.89 4.14 -29.59
N GLY A 59 -5.41 3.40 -28.61
CA GLY A 59 -4.75 2.19 -28.12
C GLY A 59 -5.59 1.27 -27.24
N ALA A 60 -5.08 0.05 -27.01
CA ALA A 60 -5.77 -0.99 -26.25
C ALA A 60 -4.84 -1.71 -25.26
N ILE A 61 -5.41 -2.16 -24.13
CA ILE A 61 -4.76 -3.02 -23.14
C ILE A 61 -5.23 -4.46 -23.35
N VAL A 62 -4.28 -5.35 -23.67
CA VAL A 62 -4.54 -6.77 -23.95
C VAL A 62 -3.81 -7.63 -22.93
N SER A 63 -4.51 -8.62 -22.37
CA SER A 63 -3.98 -9.65 -21.47
C SER A 63 -4.33 -11.04 -21.99
N ALA A 64 -3.35 -11.94 -22.11
CA ALA A 64 -3.55 -13.30 -22.59
C ALA A 64 -2.69 -14.33 -21.82
N PRO A 65 -3.13 -15.60 -21.65
CA PRO A 65 -2.38 -16.62 -20.90
C PRO A 65 -1.08 -17.04 -21.59
N THR A 66 -1.09 -17.07 -22.93
CA THR A 66 0.06 -17.38 -23.77
C THR A 66 -0.05 -16.53 -25.04
N ILE A 67 0.93 -15.68 -25.31
CA ILE A 67 1.10 -15.06 -26.62
C ILE A 67 2.20 -15.84 -27.32
N HIS A 68 1.85 -16.66 -28.32
CA HIS A 68 2.84 -17.13 -29.27
C HIS A 68 3.54 -15.92 -29.87
N ARG A 69 4.87 -15.97 -30.01
CA ARG A 69 5.66 -14.91 -30.65
C ARG A 69 5.10 -14.69 -32.06
N ALA A 70 4.26 -13.67 -32.22
CA ALA A 70 3.73 -13.28 -33.51
C ALA A 70 4.93 -13.02 -34.44
N GLN A 71 4.86 -13.56 -35.66
CA GLN A 71 5.89 -13.33 -36.66
C GLN A 71 6.08 -11.82 -36.81
N ASP A 72 7.34 -11.37 -36.79
CA ASP A 72 7.67 -9.99 -36.49
C ASP A 72 7.06 -9.03 -37.54
N VAL A 73 5.92 -8.42 -37.20
CA VAL A 73 5.34 -7.31 -37.95
C VAL A 73 6.01 -6.04 -37.42
N ASP A 74 7.02 -5.57 -38.15
CA ASP A 74 7.76 -4.33 -37.82
C ASP A 74 6.82 -3.11 -37.87
N SER A 75 6.15 -2.87 -36.75
CA SER A 75 5.28 -1.72 -36.51
C SER A 75 6.00 -0.77 -35.54
N PRO A 76 6.39 0.45 -35.98
CA PRO A 76 7.14 1.39 -35.15
C PRO A 76 6.33 1.99 -33.98
N PHE A 77 5.09 1.55 -33.78
CA PHE A 77 4.16 2.07 -32.76
C PHE A 77 3.96 1.13 -31.55
N VAL A 78 4.68 0.00 -31.46
CA VAL A 78 4.58 -0.96 -30.34
C VAL A 78 5.64 -0.67 -29.27
N THR A 79 5.33 0.22 -28.32
CA THR A 79 6.19 0.48 -27.16
C THR A 79 5.93 -0.50 -26.02
N ASN A 80 6.98 -1.19 -25.55
CA ASN A 80 6.88 -2.09 -24.39
C ASN A 80 6.85 -1.29 -23.08
N VAL A 81 5.66 -0.87 -22.65
CA VAL A 81 5.46 -0.26 -21.32
C VAL A 81 5.69 -1.30 -20.22
N PRO A 82 6.44 -1.01 -19.14
CA PRO A 82 6.54 -1.90 -17.99
C PRO A 82 5.17 -2.16 -17.37
N ALA A 83 4.85 -3.43 -17.09
CA ALA A 83 3.52 -3.81 -16.64
C ALA A 83 3.11 -3.07 -15.34
N THR A 84 1.97 -2.39 -15.38
CA THR A 84 1.32 -1.82 -14.18
C THR A 84 0.87 -2.96 -13.27
N THR A 85 1.71 -3.31 -12.29
CA THR A 85 1.47 -4.49 -11.45
C THR A 85 0.20 -4.35 -10.62
N ILE A 86 -0.86 -5.05 -11.03
CA ILE A 86 -1.92 -5.48 -10.10
C ILE A 86 -1.23 -6.44 -9.12
N ARG A 87 -0.73 -5.89 -8.01
CA ARG A 87 0.08 -6.63 -7.02
C ARG A 87 -0.76 -7.75 -6.44
N ARG A 88 -0.46 -8.99 -6.84
CA ARG A 88 -1.25 -10.19 -6.57
C ARG A 88 -1.44 -10.36 -5.06
N ARG A 89 -2.71 -10.38 -4.61
CA ARG A 89 -3.09 -10.87 -3.30
C ARG A 89 -2.78 -12.37 -3.21
N ALA A 90 -2.21 -12.80 -2.10
CA ALA A 90 -1.77 -14.17 -1.85
C ALA A 90 -2.16 -14.60 -0.43
N VAL A 91 -2.24 -15.91 -0.23
CA VAL A 91 -2.61 -16.52 1.06
C VAL A 91 -1.67 -17.69 1.31
N ASP A 92 -1.05 -17.72 2.48
CA ASP A 92 -0.39 -18.92 3.01
C ASP A 92 -1.37 -19.60 3.97
N GLN A 93 -1.52 -20.92 3.84
CA GLN A 93 -2.38 -21.74 4.69
C GLN A 93 -1.53 -22.46 5.75
N ASP A 94 -2.16 -22.86 6.86
CA ASP A 94 -1.53 -23.63 7.94
C ASP A 94 -0.22 -23.00 8.49
N VAL A 95 -0.23 -21.67 8.61
CA VAL A 95 0.89 -20.88 9.16
C VAL A 95 0.93 -20.98 10.69
N GLY A 96 2.04 -20.55 11.30
CA GLY A 96 2.10 -20.35 12.75
C GLY A 96 1.09 -19.28 13.20
N TRP A 97 0.47 -19.47 14.38
CA TRP A 97 -0.59 -18.60 14.89
C TRP A 97 -0.18 -17.12 14.90
N GLY A 98 1.07 -16.84 15.30
CA GLY A 98 1.62 -15.49 15.39
C GLY A 98 1.82 -14.79 14.04
N LEU A 99 1.85 -15.53 12.93
CA LEU A 99 1.80 -14.94 11.59
C LEU A 99 0.36 -14.68 11.16
N ALA A 100 -0.57 -15.62 11.40
CA ALA A 100 -1.98 -15.48 11.01
C ALA A 100 -2.64 -14.21 11.60
N TYR A 101 -2.41 -13.97 12.90
CA TYR A 101 -2.99 -12.86 13.67
C TYR A 101 -2.65 -11.47 13.11
N LEU A 102 -1.59 -11.37 12.29
CA LEU A 102 -1.18 -10.14 11.62
C LEU A 102 -2.00 -9.82 10.36
N SER A 103 -2.91 -10.70 9.94
CA SER A 103 -3.78 -10.48 8.77
C SER A 103 -5.26 -10.80 9.02
N GLU A 104 -5.59 -11.42 10.15
CA GLU A 104 -6.95 -11.74 10.55
C GLU A 104 -7.50 -10.67 11.52
N GLU A 105 -8.76 -10.29 11.33
CA GLU A 105 -9.56 -9.67 12.40
C GLU A 105 -9.84 -10.77 13.45
N LYS A 106 -9.99 -10.41 14.73
CA LYS A 106 -10.16 -11.38 15.82
C LYS A 106 -11.33 -12.34 15.57
N ARG A 107 -11.04 -13.64 15.63
CA ARG A 107 -11.96 -14.76 15.41
C ARG A 107 -11.66 -15.87 16.40
N ASP A 108 -12.70 -16.57 16.82
CA ASP A 108 -12.60 -17.77 17.65
C ASP A 108 -13.39 -18.92 16.99
N PRO A 109 -12.72 -19.98 16.49
CA PRO A 109 -11.26 -20.09 16.33
C PRO A 109 -10.73 -19.15 15.21
N PRO A 110 -9.42 -18.81 15.23
CA PRO A 110 -8.76 -18.17 14.09
C PRO A 110 -8.72 -19.10 12.88
N ALA A 111 -8.70 -18.55 11.67
CA ALA A 111 -8.65 -19.34 10.44
C ALA A 111 -7.24 -19.85 10.08
N MET A 112 -6.20 -19.41 10.79
CA MET A 112 -4.81 -19.86 10.64
C MET A 112 -4.23 -19.64 9.23
N ASN A 113 -4.71 -18.61 8.53
CA ASN A 113 -4.17 -18.19 7.23
C ASN A 113 -3.39 -16.88 7.38
N TYR A 114 -2.38 -16.67 6.55
CA TYR A 114 -1.75 -15.36 6.37
C TYR A 114 -2.09 -14.77 5.01
N GLU A 115 -2.77 -13.63 4.98
CA GLU A 115 -3.17 -12.95 3.74
C GLU A 115 -2.32 -11.70 3.50
N TYR A 116 -1.68 -11.61 2.32
CA TYR A 116 -0.62 -10.63 2.06
C TYR A 116 -0.51 -10.22 0.58
N LEU A 117 0.33 -9.21 0.31
CA LEU A 117 0.74 -8.83 -1.04
C LEU A 117 1.94 -9.67 -1.47
N ALA A 118 1.88 -10.33 -2.63
CA ALA A 118 2.93 -11.22 -3.14
C ALA A 118 4.29 -10.55 -3.45
N ASP A 119 4.43 -9.24 -3.22
CA ASP A 119 5.66 -8.45 -3.26
C ASP A 119 5.83 -7.52 -2.04
N SER A 120 5.25 -7.93 -0.91
CA SER A 120 5.52 -7.42 0.45
C SER A 120 7.02 -7.33 0.73
N GLY A 121 7.48 -6.18 1.22
CA GLY A 121 8.90 -5.92 1.48
C GLY A 121 9.79 -5.71 0.25
N LYS A 122 9.33 -5.95 -0.99
CA LYS A 122 10.21 -5.87 -2.18
C LYS A 122 10.87 -4.50 -2.30
N GLY A 123 12.20 -4.47 -2.22
CA GLY A 123 13.03 -3.26 -2.32
C GLY A 123 13.14 -2.46 -1.01
N VAL A 124 12.65 -2.99 0.11
CA VAL A 124 12.85 -2.44 1.45
C VAL A 124 14.07 -3.10 2.07
N ASP A 125 15.01 -2.29 2.54
CA ASP A 125 16.21 -2.75 3.24
C ASP A 125 15.92 -2.88 4.73
N VAL A 126 15.93 -4.11 5.24
CA VAL A 126 15.67 -4.42 6.65
C VAL A 126 16.97 -4.88 7.31
N TYR A 127 17.49 -4.01 8.17
CA TYR A 127 18.71 -4.21 8.92
C TYR A 127 18.40 -4.92 10.24
N ILE A 128 18.98 -6.12 10.41
CA ILE A 128 18.86 -6.93 11.63
C ILE A 128 20.11 -6.68 12.48
N ILE A 129 20.00 -5.80 13.48
CA ILE A 129 21.05 -5.58 14.48
C ILE A 129 20.86 -6.64 15.57
N ASP A 130 21.67 -7.70 15.56
CA ASP A 130 21.49 -8.88 16.42
C ASP A 130 22.76 -9.75 16.50
N SER A 131 22.63 -11.04 16.83
CA SER A 131 23.70 -12.04 16.95
C SER A 131 24.26 -12.60 15.64
N GLY A 132 23.86 -12.03 14.50
CA GLY A 132 24.17 -12.51 13.16
C GLY A 132 22.93 -13.02 12.44
N VAL A 133 23.07 -13.41 11.16
CA VAL A 133 22.01 -14.10 10.41
C VAL A 133 22.64 -15.16 9.52
N SER A 134 22.39 -16.43 9.80
CA SER A 134 22.92 -17.55 9.01
C SER A 134 22.13 -17.75 7.70
N LYS A 135 22.84 -18.14 6.62
CA LYS A 135 22.23 -18.43 5.29
C LYS A 135 21.50 -19.78 5.26
N ILE A 136 20.38 -19.87 5.98
CA ILE A 136 19.46 -21.03 5.99
C ILE A 136 18.48 -20.98 4.81
N ASP A 137 18.04 -22.14 4.31
CA ASP A 137 17.14 -22.24 3.14
C ASP A 137 15.89 -21.34 3.20
N PRO A 138 15.20 -21.14 4.35
CA PRO A 138 14.02 -20.27 4.44
C PRO A 138 14.26 -18.77 4.20
N ILE A 139 15.51 -18.26 4.28
CA ILE A 139 15.84 -16.83 4.13
C ILE A 139 17.12 -16.50 3.36
N LYS A 140 17.96 -17.49 2.97
CA LYS A 140 19.27 -17.26 2.33
C LYS A 140 19.23 -16.33 1.11
N ASP A 141 18.16 -16.43 0.30
CA ASP A 141 17.98 -15.67 -0.95
C ASP A 141 17.38 -14.26 -0.70
N LEU A 142 17.01 -13.96 0.56
CA LEU A 142 16.62 -12.62 1.03
C LEU A 142 17.80 -11.87 1.66
N ILE A 143 18.89 -12.56 2.05
CA ILE A 143 20.08 -11.93 2.65
C ILE A 143 20.91 -11.29 1.54
N THR A 144 20.81 -9.97 1.44
CA THR A 144 21.41 -9.17 0.36
C THR A 144 22.77 -8.55 0.70
N ASP A 145 23.05 -8.36 1.99
CA ASP A 145 24.27 -7.73 2.46
C ASP A 145 24.55 -8.09 3.93
N GLU A 146 25.79 -7.88 4.38
CA GLU A 146 26.27 -8.33 5.69
C GLU A 146 27.39 -7.42 6.24
N MET A 147 27.41 -7.26 7.56
CA MET A 147 28.54 -6.69 8.29
C MET A 147 28.60 -7.23 9.73
N ASP A 148 29.81 -7.52 10.20
CA ASP A 148 30.17 -8.01 11.53
C ASP A 148 30.99 -6.95 12.26
N PHE A 149 30.47 -6.48 13.39
CA PHE A 149 31.03 -5.45 14.25
C PHE A 149 31.58 -6.02 15.56
N THR A 150 31.61 -7.35 15.74
CA THR A 150 32.09 -8.01 16.97
C THR A 150 33.61 -7.99 17.12
N GLY A 151 34.34 -7.72 16.03
CA GLY A 151 35.80 -7.67 16.03
C GLY A 151 36.39 -6.41 16.68
N PRO A 152 37.61 -6.49 17.25
CA PRO A 152 38.29 -5.34 17.84
C PRO A 152 38.52 -4.25 16.78
N GLY A 153 38.27 -2.99 17.17
CA GLY A 153 38.32 -1.82 16.30
C GLY A 153 37.00 -1.44 15.62
N THR A 154 36.00 -2.33 15.62
CA THR A 154 34.59 -2.08 15.20
C THR A 154 34.35 -1.48 13.80
N ASP A 155 35.35 -1.37 12.92
CA ASP A 155 35.21 -0.87 11.53
C ASP A 155 34.24 -1.67 10.63
N GLY A 156 33.81 -2.86 11.07
CA GLY A 156 32.94 -3.77 10.30
C GLY A 156 33.71 -4.72 9.37
N LYS A 157 33.30 -5.98 9.30
CA LYS A 157 33.85 -6.99 8.38
C LYS A 157 32.74 -7.81 7.68
N LYS A 158 32.94 -8.18 6.42
CA LYS A 158 31.99 -9.05 5.69
C LYS A 158 32.26 -10.53 6.00
N THR A 159 31.96 -10.90 7.24
CA THR A 159 32.20 -12.22 7.83
C THR A 159 31.02 -12.76 8.65
N GLY A 160 29.97 -11.96 8.87
CA GLY A 160 29.03 -12.17 9.98
C GLY A 160 27.91 -13.19 9.82
N LEU A 161 27.95 -14.04 8.80
CA LEU A 161 26.88 -15.01 8.49
C LEU A 161 26.97 -16.31 9.31
N ASP A 162 27.47 -16.21 10.54
CA ASP A 162 27.57 -17.26 11.53
C ASP A 162 26.86 -16.82 12.81
N ASP A 163 25.53 -16.93 12.81
CA ASP A 163 24.70 -16.65 13.99
C ASP A 163 24.77 -17.81 14.97
N LYS A 164 25.82 -17.83 15.79
CA LYS A 164 26.01 -18.91 16.76
C LYS A 164 25.02 -18.92 17.92
N LYS A 165 24.26 -17.84 18.14
CA LYS A 165 23.20 -17.76 19.16
C LYS A 165 21.82 -18.20 18.66
N ASN A 166 21.62 -18.37 17.35
CA ASN A 166 20.34 -18.59 16.65
C ASN A 166 19.34 -17.42 16.70
N HIS A 167 19.57 -16.41 17.54
CA HIS A 167 18.59 -15.37 17.84
C HIS A 167 18.33 -14.47 16.64
N GLY A 168 19.37 -13.87 16.05
CA GLY A 168 19.25 -13.02 14.87
C GLY A 168 18.73 -13.74 13.62
N THR A 169 19.02 -15.03 13.44
CA THR A 169 18.43 -15.86 12.37
C THR A 169 16.94 -16.11 12.61
N THR A 170 16.55 -16.39 13.86
CA THR A 170 15.14 -16.54 14.25
C THR A 170 14.37 -15.23 14.01
N VAL A 171 14.95 -14.10 14.42
CA VAL A 171 14.40 -12.76 14.20
C VAL A 171 14.26 -12.45 12.70
N ALA A 172 15.31 -12.67 11.92
CA ALA A 172 15.30 -12.51 10.46
C ALA A 172 14.26 -13.41 9.77
N ALA A 173 14.03 -14.62 10.29
CA ALA A 173 13.01 -15.54 9.79
C ALA A 173 11.58 -15.06 10.09
N PHE A 174 11.32 -14.44 11.24
CA PHE A 174 10.01 -13.82 11.55
C PHE A 174 9.78 -12.51 10.77
N VAL A 175 10.83 -11.83 10.29
CA VAL A 175 10.67 -10.77 9.28
C VAL A 175 10.32 -11.38 7.92
N GLY A 176 11.17 -12.29 7.42
CA GLY A 176 11.30 -12.57 5.98
C GLY A 176 10.88 -13.94 5.47
N SER A 177 10.87 -14.98 6.31
CA SER A 177 10.77 -16.38 5.83
C SER A 177 9.44 -16.72 5.17
N ALA A 178 9.46 -17.69 4.25
CA ALA A 178 8.26 -18.11 3.54
C ALA A 178 7.12 -18.54 4.49
N LYS A 179 7.39 -19.35 5.53
CA LYS A 179 6.35 -19.91 6.41
C LYS A 179 6.05 -19.07 7.66
N TYR A 180 7.02 -18.35 8.21
CA TYR A 180 6.87 -17.61 9.47
C TYR A 180 7.12 -16.10 9.35
N GLY A 181 7.54 -15.61 8.19
CA GLY A 181 7.79 -14.18 7.93
C GLY A 181 6.57 -13.42 7.45
N ALA A 182 6.42 -12.18 7.95
CA ALA A 182 5.34 -11.28 7.53
C ALA A 182 5.63 -10.56 6.18
N ALA A 183 6.87 -10.19 5.90
CA ALA A 183 7.24 -9.67 4.58
C ALA A 183 7.88 -10.79 3.74
N LYS A 184 7.36 -11.08 2.55
CA LYS A 184 7.85 -12.23 1.76
C LYS A 184 9.04 -11.94 0.85
N LYS A 185 9.37 -10.67 0.61
CA LYS A 185 10.48 -10.22 -0.25
C LYS A 185 11.29 -9.02 0.31
N PRO A 186 11.52 -8.87 1.63
CA PRO A 186 12.45 -7.85 2.14
C PRO A 186 13.87 -8.14 1.66
N ASN A 187 14.66 -7.09 1.46
CA ASN A 187 16.11 -7.22 1.43
C ASN A 187 16.55 -7.32 2.89
N LEU A 188 16.96 -8.48 3.38
CA LEU A 188 17.54 -8.63 4.71
C LEU A 188 19.02 -8.21 4.65
N ILE A 189 19.46 -7.45 5.66
CA ILE A 189 20.85 -7.06 5.86
C ILE A 189 21.25 -7.49 7.27
N ASN A 190 22.29 -8.31 7.36
CA ASN A 190 22.85 -8.76 8.63
C ASN A 190 23.78 -7.70 9.23
N CYS A 191 23.53 -7.30 10.49
CA CYS A 191 24.41 -6.43 11.28
C CYS A 191 24.76 -7.14 12.60
N GLN A 192 25.76 -8.02 12.56
CA GLN A 192 26.18 -8.81 13.73
C GLN A 192 26.90 -7.90 14.73
N VAL A 193 26.33 -7.72 15.91
CA VAL A 193 26.87 -6.87 17.00
C VAL A 193 27.18 -7.64 18.28
N MET A 194 26.80 -8.92 18.34
CA MET A 194 27.11 -9.80 19.46
C MET A 194 27.54 -11.19 18.96
N GLY A 195 28.51 -11.80 19.66
CA GLY A 195 29.01 -13.14 19.35
C GLY A 195 28.38 -14.23 20.22
N GLU A 196 28.82 -15.47 19.98
CA GLU A 196 28.37 -16.73 20.61
C GLU A 196 28.00 -16.61 22.11
N ASN A 197 28.89 -16.03 22.92
CA ASN A 197 28.75 -15.92 24.38
C ASN A 197 28.71 -14.47 24.90
N GLY A 198 28.58 -13.47 24.02
CA GLY A 198 28.64 -12.06 24.39
C GLY A 198 27.30 -11.36 24.25
N ASP A 199 27.00 -10.41 25.13
CA ASP A 199 25.98 -9.39 24.90
C ASP A 199 26.51 -8.33 23.91
N PRO A 200 25.63 -7.58 23.21
CA PRO A 200 26.08 -6.56 22.26
C PRO A 200 26.84 -5.44 22.97
N SER A 201 28.05 -5.11 22.50
CA SER A 201 28.77 -3.95 23.00
C SER A 201 28.17 -2.67 22.41
N THR A 202 28.09 -1.61 23.21
CA THR A 202 27.57 -0.32 22.77
C THR A 202 28.35 0.21 21.57
N ASP A 203 29.67 0.00 21.54
CA ASP A 203 30.54 0.41 20.44
C ASP A 203 30.24 -0.31 19.13
N ALA A 204 29.94 -1.62 19.18
CA ALA A 204 29.54 -2.40 18.01
C ALA A 204 28.17 -1.94 17.47
N VAL A 205 27.22 -1.62 18.36
CA VAL A 205 25.91 -1.08 17.98
C VAL A 205 26.04 0.34 17.40
N ILE A 206 26.90 1.19 17.97
CA ILE A 206 27.24 2.52 17.44
C ILE A 206 27.87 2.41 16.04
N ALA A 207 28.80 1.48 15.84
CA ALA A 207 29.43 1.24 14.54
C ALA A 207 28.42 0.72 13.50
N ALA A 208 27.56 -0.22 13.89
CA ALA A 208 26.45 -0.69 13.05
C ALA A 208 25.53 0.46 12.65
N MET A 209 25.09 1.29 13.60
CA MET A 209 24.23 2.45 13.32
C MET A 209 24.89 3.46 12.37
N LYS A 210 26.19 3.75 12.54
CA LYS A 210 26.95 4.60 11.61
C LYS A 210 26.94 4.02 10.19
N TRP A 211 27.33 2.76 10.04
CA TRP A 211 27.37 2.06 8.76
C TRP A 211 25.99 1.98 8.07
N ILE A 212 24.93 1.68 8.82
CA ILE A 212 23.56 1.61 8.32
C ILE A 212 23.12 2.97 7.74
N ILE A 213 23.35 4.05 8.50
CA ILE A 213 22.93 5.40 8.11
C ILE A 213 23.65 5.87 6.85
N ASP A 214 24.94 5.57 6.72
CA ASP A 214 25.73 6.04 5.59
C ASP A 214 25.45 5.17 4.34
N ARG A 215 25.34 3.84 4.48
CA ARG A 215 24.89 2.91 3.41
C ARG A 215 23.48 3.23 2.88
N ASN A 216 22.60 3.73 3.75
CA ASN A 216 21.24 4.11 3.37
C ASN A 216 21.21 5.27 2.34
N GLU A 217 22.22 6.14 2.30
CA GLU A 217 22.32 7.17 1.27
C GLU A 217 22.70 6.57 -0.10
N ASP A 218 23.63 5.61 -0.14
CA ASP A 218 23.96 4.85 -1.37
C ASP A 218 22.76 4.05 -1.89
N ARG A 219 21.92 3.52 -0.99
CA ARG A 219 20.71 2.77 -1.37
C ARG A 219 19.61 3.67 -1.93
N LYS A 220 19.43 4.89 -1.41
CA LYS A 220 18.49 5.88 -1.98
C LYS A 220 18.75 6.21 -3.44
N ALA A 221 19.98 6.06 -3.93
CA ALA A 221 20.34 6.26 -5.34
C ALA A 221 20.00 5.06 -6.25
N LYS A 222 19.44 3.95 -5.74
CA LYS A 222 19.11 2.75 -6.52
C LYS A 222 17.61 2.70 -6.85
N ALA A 223 17.28 2.41 -8.11
CA ALA A 223 15.90 2.43 -8.61
C ALA A 223 14.97 1.36 -7.99
N ASP A 224 15.51 0.35 -7.30
CA ASP A 224 14.74 -0.65 -6.57
C ASP A 224 14.36 -0.22 -5.15
N TYR A 225 15.04 0.78 -4.58
CA TYR A 225 14.92 1.16 -3.17
C TYR A 225 13.55 1.76 -2.84
N ARG A 226 12.97 1.28 -1.73
CA ARG A 226 11.64 1.67 -1.24
C ARG A 226 11.67 2.26 0.16
N GLY A 227 12.70 1.97 0.96
CA GLY A 227 12.80 2.38 2.35
C GLY A 227 13.81 1.55 3.13
N ALA A 228 14.09 1.98 4.37
CA ALA A 228 14.98 1.31 5.29
C ALA A 228 14.34 1.17 6.68
N ILE A 229 14.53 0.00 7.31
CA ILE A 229 14.03 -0.31 8.65
C ILE A 229 15.17 -0.96 9.44
N ILE A 230 15.33 -0.58 10.71
CA ILE A 230 16.25 -1.20 11.67
C ILE A 230 15.41 -1.96 12.70
N ASN A 231 15.70 -3.25 12.86
CA ASN A 231 15.13 -4.11 13.89
C ASN A 231 16.17 -4.31 15.00
N ILE A 232 15.80 -4.00 16.25
CA ILE A 232 16.65 -4.19 17.43
C ILE A 232 15.89 -5.06 18.44
N SER A 233 16.15 -6.37 18.41
CA SER A 233 15.42 -7.36 19.23
C SER A 233 16.06 -7.58 20.61
N PHE A 234 16.69 -6.55 21.19
CA PHE A 234 17.31 -6.60 22.52
C PHE A 234 17.26 -5.25 23.28
N GLU A 235 17.48 -5.31 24.60
CA GLU A 235 17.71 -4.15 25.48
C GLU A 235 19.22 -3.85 25.58
N ILE A 236 19.62 -2.58 25.74
CA ILE A 236 21.00 -2.19 26.09
C ILE A 236 21.00 -0.97 27.03
N ASN A 237 22.10 -0.72 27.73
CA ASN A 237 22.25 0.46 28.58
C ASN A 237 22.16 1.77 27.75
N GLN A 238 21.50 2.81 28.30
CA GLN A 238 21.39 4.10 27.63
C GLN A 238 22.76 4.70 27.30
N ASN A 239 22.91 5.21 26.08
CA ASN A 239 24.11 5.88 25.60
C ASN A 239 23.74 7.05 24.69
N ALA A 240 24.25 8.24 25.00
CA ALA A 240 23.91 9.49 24.31
C ALA A 240 24.35 9.53 22.83
N GLU A 241 25.41 8.84 22.43
CA GLU A 241 25.82 8.76 21.02
C GLU A 241 24.90 7.83 20.23
N PHE A 242 24.53 6.68 20.78
CA PHE A 242 23.56 5.79 20.14
C PHE A 242 22.16 6.44 20.08
N GLU A 243 21.74 7.17 21.12
CA GLU A 243 20.56 8.04 21.11
C GLU A 243 20.60 9.08 19.97
N ALA A 244 21.72 9.82 19.82
CA ALA A 244 21.90 10.76 18.72
C ALA A 244 21.90 10.06 17.34
N LEU A 245 22.38 8.82 17.25
CA LEU A 245 22.35 8.02 16.01
C LEU A 245 20.96 7.49 15.67
N ILE A 246 20.12 7.16 16.66
CA ILE A 246 18.70 6.84 16.47
C ILE A 246 17.99 8.07 15.86
N GLY A 247 18.21 9.26 16.43
CA GLY A 247 17.71 10.52 15.87
C GLY A 247 18.23 10.80 14.44
N LYS A 248 19.52 10.58 14.18
CA LYS A 248 20.13 10.70 12.83
C LYS A 248 19.49 9.72 11.84
N ALA A 249 19.22 8.47 12.23
CA ALA A 249 18.59 7.46 11.39
C ALA A 249 17.14 7.83 11.03
N ILE A 250 16.35 8.23 12.03
CA ILE A 250 14.95 8.65 11.88
C ILE A 250 14.85 9.90 10.98
N GLY A 251 15.71 10.90 11.21
CA GLY A 251 15.85 12.07 10.33
C GLY A 251 16.28 11.74 8.89
N ARG A 252 16.98 10.61 8.68
CA ARG A 252 17.32 10.07 7.35
C ARG A 252 16.23 9.15 6.76
N LYS A 253 15.02 9.16 7.32
CA LYS A 253 13.84 8.34 6.98
C LYS A 253 13.97 6.83 7.24
N ILE A 254 14.93 6.42 8.07
CA ILE A 254 15.07 5.03 8.50
C ILE A 254 14.15 4.79 9.70
N THR A 255 13.27 3.81 9.64
CA THR A 255 12.40 3.48 10.79
C THR A 255 13.15 2.60 11.78
N VAL A 256 13.07 2.89 13.08
CA VAL A 256 13.67 2.07 14.14
C VAL A 256 12.56 1.37 14.93
N ILE A 257 12.68 0.05 15.10
CA ILE A 257 11.69 -0.81 15.76
C ILE A 257 12.45 -1.67 16.77
N ALA A 258 11.99 -1.69 18.02
CA ALA A 258 12.71 -2.32 19.13
C ALA A 258 11.80 -3.08 20.09
N SER A 259 12.37 -4.08 20.76
CA SER A 259 11.68 -4.92 21.75
C SER A 259 11.55 -4.25 23.11
N ALA A 260 10.37 -4.31 23.73
CA ALA A 260 10.12 -3.78 25.09
C ALA A 260 10.80 -4.58 26.22
N GLY A 261 11.40 -5.73 25.89
CA GLY A 261 12.08 -6.62 26.82
C GLY A 261 11.13 -7.46 27.67
N ASN A 262 11.73 -8.30 28.53
CA ASN A 262 11.11 -9.56 28.95
C ASN A 262 10.88 -9.69 30.49
N LYS A 263 10.87 -8.59 31.24
CA LYS A 263 10.92 -8.62 32.73
C LYS A 263 9.58 -8.45 33.48
N ASP A 264 8.42 -8.33 32.81
CA ASP A 264 7.12 -7.91 33.41
C ASP A 264 7.22 -6.64 34.27
N GLU A 265 7.94 -5.64 33.77
CA GLU A 265 8.08 -4.29 34.32
C GLU A 265 7.45 -3.24 33.38
N ASP A 266 7.37 -1.99 33.82
CA ASP A 266 7.11 -0.85 32.94
C ASP A 266 8.30 -0.67 31.96
N ALA A 267 8.02 -0.39 30.69
CA ALA A 267 9.01 -0.14 29.66
C ALA A 267 9.57 1.31 29.67
N ALA A 268 9.08 2.18 30.55
CA ALA A 268 9.65 3.51 30.78
C ALA A 268 11.17 3.43 31.08
N GLY A 269 11.99 4.03 30.20
CA GLY A 269 13.46 4.02 30.31
C GLY A 269 14.14 2.78 29.69
N VAL A 270 13.40 1.83 29.10
CA VAL A 270 14.00 0.69 28.39
C VAL A 270 14.57 1.15 27.04
N PHE A 271 15.89 1.20 26.96
CA PHE A 271 16.61 1.66 25.78
C PHE A 271 16.93 0.52 24.80
N PRO A 272 16.73 0.68 23.47
CA PRO A 272 16.27 1.89 22.77
C PRO A 272 14.74 2.00 22.61
N CYS A 273 13.96 1.08 23.19
CA CYS A 273 12.51 0.97 22.95
C CYS A 273 11.72 2.23 23.33
N SER A 274 11.95 2.80 24.51
CA SER A 274 11.12 3.84 25.13
C SER A 274 11.30 5.26 24.55
N TYR A 275 11.73 5.38 23.29
CA TYR A 275 11.99 6.64 22.62
C TYR A 275 10.81 7.00 21.72
N ASP A 276 10.32 8.24 21.77
CA ASP A 276 9.02 8.62 21.19
C ASP A 276 8.88 8.36 19.68
N ASP A 277 9.97 8.47 18.90
CA ASP A 277 9.97 8.14 17.46
C ASP A 277 10.35 6.68 17.13
N VAL A 278 10.76 5.88 18.14
CA VAL A 278 10.96 4.43 18.00
C VAL A 278 9.60 3.72 18.08
N ILE A 279 9.44 2.62 17.36
CA ILE A 279 8.28 1.74 17.49
C ILE A 279 8.62 0.67 18.53
N CYS A 280 8.08 0.84 19.73
CA CYS A 280 8.34 -0.04 20.87
C CYS A 280 7.33 -1.20 20.91
N VAL A 281 7.81 -2.45 20.90
CA VAL A 281 6.99 -3.64 20.68
C VAL A 281 6.92 -4.52 21.93
N GLY A 282 5.72 -4.64 22.50
CA GLY A 282 5.38 -5.65 23.50
C GLY A 282 5.05 -7.01 22.89
N SER A 283 4.97 -8.05 23.73
CA SER A 283 4.60 -9.42 23.34
C SER A 283 3.22 -9.83 23.89
N MET A 284 2.47 -10.58 23.10
CA MET A 284 1.19 -11.20 23.49
C MET A 284 1.14 -12.70 23.13
N ASP A 285 0.19 -13.41 23.75
CA ASP A 285 -0.06 -14.84 23.54
C ASP A 285 -1.25 -15.11 22.61
N LYS A 286 -1.38 -16.37 22.17
CA LYS A 286 -2.46 -16.84 21.29
C LYS A 286 -3.88 -16.66 21.84
N ASP A 287 -4.03 -16.39 23.14
CA ASP A 287 -5.32 -16.23 23.81
C ASP A 287 -5.62 -14.75 24.08
N TYR A 288 -4.97 -13.84 23.33
CA TYR A 288 -5.09 -12.39 23.40
C TYR A 288 -4.69 -11.79 24.76
N ARG A 289 -3.76 -12.40 25.50
CA ARG A 289 -3.23 -11.84 26.75
C ARG A 289 -1.84 -11.26 26.53
N ARG A 290 -1.47 -10.19 27.24
CA ARG A 290 -0.07 -9.75 27.34
C ARG A 290 0.78 -10.94 27.84
N ALA A 291 1.86 -11.24 27.12
CA ALA A 291 2.60 -12.47 27.30
C ALA A 291 3.25 -12.56 28.69
N LYS A 292 3.13 -13.74 29.31
CA LYS A 292 3.93 -14.16 30.46
C LYS A 292 4.93 -15.21 29.99
N PHE A 293 6.19 -15.01 30.33
CA PHE A 293 7.29 -15.89 29.94
C PHE A 293 7.62 -16.86 31.07
N GLU A 294 8.41 -17.91 30.82
CA GLU A 294 8.91 -18.79 31.89
C GLU A 294 9.70 -17.97 32.92
N ASN A 295 10.58 -17.09 32.41
CA ASN A 295 11.49 -16.28 33.20
C ASN A 295 11.13 -14.78 33.19
N GLY A 296 9.82 -14.45 33.17
CA GLY A 296 9.32 -13.07 33.27
C GLY A 296 8.02 -12.82 32.51
N GLY A 297 8.01 -11.84 31.62
CA GLY A 297 6.85 -11.50 30.78
C GLY A 297 7.11 -10.26 29.92
N SER A 298 6.26 -10.02 28.92
CA SER A 298 6.31 -8.77 28.15
C SER A 298 6.24 -7.59 29.09
N ARG A 299 7.10 -6.59 28.91
CA ARG A 299 6.86 -5.28 29.54
C ARG A 299 5.56 -4.63 29.07
N TYR A 300 5.16 -3.59 29.79
CA TYR A 300 3.94 -2.82 29.64
C TYR A 300 4.24 -1.32 29.80
N GLY A 301 3.21 -0.49 29.86
CA GLY A 301 3.33 0.94 30.09
C GLY A 301 3.26 1.77 28.80
N LYS A 302 3.13 3.08 28.97
CA LYS A 302 2.87 4.04 27.87
C LYS A 302 3.99 4.17 26.83
N ALA A 303 5.18 3.65 27.14
CA ALA A 303 6.29 3.58 26.20
C ALA A 303 6.05 2.58 25.06
N LEU A 304 5.21 1.55 25.26
CA LEU A 304 4.83 0.63 24.18
C LEU A 304 4.03 1.36 23.10
N THR A 305 4.35 1.08 21.84
CA THR A 305 3.54 1.51 20.70
C THR A 305 2.39 0.52 20.46
N LEU A 306 2.68 -0.78 20.53
CA LEU A 306 1.71 -1.87 20.36
C LEU A 306 2.31 -3.21 20.85
N PHE A 307 1.49 -4.26 20.86
CA PHE A 307 1.90 -5.64 21.09
C PHE A 307 1.89 -6.45 19.78
N ALA A 308 2.75 -7.46 19.68
CA ALA A 308 2.71 -8.47 18.63
C ALA A 308 2.90 -9.89 19.21
N PRO A 309 2.54 -10.96 18.46
CA PRO A 309 2.72 -12.34 18.89
C PRO A 309 4.15 -12.68 19.33
N GLY A 310 4.33 -13.25 20.52
CA GLY A 310 5.67 -13.47 21.07
C GLY A 310 5.77 -14.42 22.27
N LEU A 311 4.85 -15.37 22.42
CA LEU A 311 4.89 -16.47 23.40
C LEU A 311 4.45 -17.78 22.71
N ALA A 312 5.19 -18.87 22.92
CA ALA A 312 4.92 -20.15 22.26
C ALA A 312 4.82 -20.03 20.72
N LEU A 313 5.87 -19.44 20.12
CA LEU A 313 6.04 -19.37 18.67
C LEU A 313 6.81 -20.59 18.14
N THR A 314 6.54 -20.92 16.87
CA THR A 314 7.34 -21.85 16.07
C THR A 314 8.24 -21.05 15.14
N GLY A 315 9.55 -21.34 15.11
CA GLY A 315 10.55 -20.60 14.32
C GLY A 315 11.68 -21.48 13.77
N TYR A 316 12.71 -20.87 13.18
CA TYR A 316 13.88 -21.55 12.61
C TYR A 316 15.17 -21.14 13.31
N ASP A 317 16.06 -22.09 13.61
CA ASP A 317 17.40 -21.82 14.15
C ASP A 317 18.45 -21.50 13.06
N ASN A 318 19.73 -21.38 13.46
CA ASN A 318 20.84 -21.07 12.56
C ASN A 318 21.17 -22.16 11.51
N LYS A 319 20.51 -23.33 11.57
CA LYS A 319 20.59 -24.42 10.59
C LYS A 319 19.29 -24.61 9.80
N GLY A 320 18.24 -23.84 10.10
CA GLY A 320 16.91 -24.00 9.52
C GLY A 320 16.12 -25.16 10.13
N ILE A 321 16.52 -25.67 11.30
CA ILE A 321 15.74 -26.64 12.06
C ILE A 321 14.57 -25.89 12.71
N VAL A 322 13.38 -26.50 12.70
CA VAL A 322 12.18 -25.92 13.31
C VAL A 322 12.16 -26.19 14.80
N HIS A 323 12.04 -25.12 15.59
CA HIS A 323 11.85 -25.17 17.05
C HIS A 323 10.49 -24.59 17.42
N ASN A 324 9.93 -25.07 18.53
CA ASN A 324 8.68 -24.58 19.13
C ASN A 324 8.97 -23.85 20.44
N ASP A 325 7.91 -23.35 21.08
CA ASP A 325 7.94 -22.77 22.42
C ASP A 325 8.88 -21.56 22.56
N LEU A 326 9.18 -20.89 21.43
CA LEU A 326 9.99 -19.67 21.39
C LEU A 326 9.20 -18.50 21.98
N GLU A 327 9.81 -17.75 22.89
CA GLU A 327 9.18 -16.65 23.61
C GLU A 327 10.09 -15.41 23.74
N GLY A 328 9.48 -14.23 23.77
CA GLY A 328 10.16 -12.96 23.93
C GLY A 328 9.54 -11.82 23.12
N SER A 329 9.63 -10.59 23.65
CA SER A 329 9.39 -9.37 22.87
C SER A 329 10.37 -9.20 21.70
N SER A 330 11.55 -9.81 21.82
CA SER A 330 12.54 -9.97 20.75
C SER A 330 11.99 -10.68 19.51
N PHE A 331 11.08 -11.65 19.67
CA PHE A 331 10.39 -12.34 18.58
C PHE A 331 9.07 -11.68 18.16
N ALA A 332 8.46 -10.86 19.02
CA ALA A 332 7.33 -10.01 18.65
C ALA A 332 7.74 -8.86 17.70
N THR A 333 8.91 -8.26 17.95
CA THR A 333 9.49 -7.15 17.17
C THR A 333 9.58 -7.41 15.65
N PRO A 334 10.14 -8.54 15.15
CA PRO A 334 10.29 -8.79 13.72
C PRO A 334 8.97 -8.91 12.94
N PHE A 335 7.87 -9.31 13.58
CA PHE A 335 6.55 -9.28 12.93
C PHE A 335 6.12 -7.84 12.59
N VAL A 336 6.37 -6.89 13.50
CA VAL A 336 6.10 -5.46 13.30
C VAL A 336 7.03 -4.87 12.23
N THR A 337 8.30 -5.29 12.23
CA THR A 337 9.27 -5.00 11.16
C THR A 337 8.81 -5.48 9.79
N GLY A 338 8.28 -6.71 9.70
CA GLY A 338 7.69 -7.23 8.46
C GLY A 338 6.48 -6.42 8.00
N ILE A 339 5.57 -6.05 8.90
CA ILE A 339 4.42 -5.17 8.57
C ILE A 339 4.90 -3.79 8.07
N ALA A 340 5.89 -3.18 8.73
CA ALA A 340 6.49 -1.93 8.26
C ALA A 340 7.08 -2.08 6.85
N ALA A 341 7.70 -3.22 6.53
CA ALA A 341 8.20 -3.53 5.19
C ALA A 341 7.08 -3.74 4.14
N ILE A 342 5.87 -4.17 4.52
CA ILE A 342 4.69 -4.15 3.64
C ILE A 342 4.36 -2.70 3.25
N TYR A 343 4.30 -1.79 4.24
CA TYR A 343 3.97 -0.38 4.01
C TYR A 343 5.03 0.34 3.15
N TYR A 344 6.32 0.20 3.47
CA TYR A 344 7.39 0.74 2.62
C TYR A 344 7.40 0.11 1.22
N GLY A 345 7.21 -1.21 1.10
CA GLY A 345 7.13 -1.88 -0.21
C GLY A 345 6.01 -1.32 -1.09
N ARG A 346 4.89 -0.92 -0.49
CA ARG A 346 3.74 -0.31 -1.17
C ARG A 346 3.93 1.19 -1.48
N GLU A 347 4.19 2.03 -0.49
CA GLU A 347 4.22 3.49 -0.63
C GLU A 347 5.58 4.04 -1.10
N GLY A 348 6.69 3.35 -0.84
CA GLY A 348 8.02 3.72 -1.32
C GLY A 348 8.62 4.94 -0.61
N SER A 349 9.45 5.70 -1.34
CA SER A 349 10.29 6.80 -0.83
C SER A 349 9.54 8.00 -0.21
N THR A 350 8.21 8.06 -0.36
CA THR A 350 7.33 9.01 0.33
C THR A 350 7.24 8.72 1.83
N MET A 351 7.39 7.46 2.24
CA MET A 351 7.30 7.01 3.63
C MET A 351 8.28 7.70 4.58
N THR A 352 7.90 7.72 5.85
CA THR A 352 8.67 8.24 6.99
C THR A 352 8.38 7.38 8.24
N PRO A 353 9.23 7.39 9.28
CA PRO A 353 8.97 6.65 10.52
C PRO A 353 7.62 7.02 11.18
N ALA A 354 7.28 8.31 11.23
CA ALA A 354 5.97 8.77 11.70
C ALA A 354 4.80 8.21 10.88
N ARG A 355 4.95 8.09 9.54
CA ARG A 355 3.95 7.46 8.67
C ARG A 355 3.83 5.95 8.92
N VAL A 356 4.93 5.24 9.19
CA VAL A 356 4.90 3.83 9.62
C VAL A 356 4.18 3.69 10.96
N LYS A 357 4.58 4.46 11.98
CA LYS A 357 3.99 4.42 13.32
C LYS A 357 2.49 4.73 13.27
N LYS A 358 2.06 5.71 12.48
CA LYS A 358 0.62 5.96 12.24
C LYS A 358 -0.08 4.79 11.53
N LEU A 359 0.50 4.23 10.46
CA LEU A 359 -0.13 3.10 9.75
C LEU A 359 -0.25 1.85 10.61
N LEU A 360 0.71 1.58 11.49
CA LEU A 360 0.62 0.49 12.46
C LEU A 360 -0.57 0.67 13.42
N ILE A 361 -0.71 1.85 14.03
CA ILE A 361 -1.85 2.16 14.92
C ILE A 361 -3.18 2.21 14.16
N ASP A 362 -3.21 2.81 12.97
CA ASP A 362 -4.43 2.89 12.14
C ASP A 362 -5.00 1.51 11.77
N ASN A 363 -4.15 0.49 11.69
CA ASN A 363 -4.51 -0.86 11.25
C ASN A 363 -4.56 -1.90 12.38
N ALA A 364 -4.01 -1.62 13.56
CA ALA A 364 -4.01 -2.51 14.73
C ALA A 364 -5.42 -3.01 15.12
N GLU A 365 -5.52 -4.21 15.69
CA GLU A 365 -6.72 -4.63 16.44
C GLU A 365 -6.69 -3.90 17.79
N MET A 366 -7.70 -3.06 18.04
CA MET A 366 -7.77 -2.20 19.22
C MET A 366 -8.66 -2.83 20.30
N ASP A 367 -8.30 -2.64 21.56
CA ASP A 367 -9.06 -3.06 22.74
C ASP A 367 -9.25 -4.59 22.91
N GLU A 368 -8.61 -5.39 22.07
CA GLU A 368 -8.77 -6.84 22.04
C GLU A 368 -7.89 -7.63 23.02
N LEU A 369 -6.87 -7.00 23.60
CA LEU A 369 -5.90 -7.67 24.48
C LEU A 369 -6.24 -7.52 25.96
N TRP A 370 -5.93 -8.56 26.74
CA TRP A 370 -6.16 -8.63 28.18
C TRP A 370 -4.84 -8.49 28.97
N ASN A 371 -4.93 -7.97 30.20
CA ASN A 371 -3.79 -7.75 31.11
C ASN A 371 -2.70 -6.81 30.56
N VAL A 372 -3.04 -5.87 29.66
CA VAL A 372 -2.09 -4.88 29.11
C VAL A 372 -1.65 -3.78 30.10
N LYS A 373 -2.18 -3.78 31.33
CA LYS A 373 -1.97 -2.74 32.35
C LYS A 373 -2.33 -1.35 31.77
N ASP A 374 -1.44 -0.36 31.80
CA ASP A 374 -1.66 1.00 31.27
C ASP A 374 -1.07 1.23 29.85
N SER A 375 -0.62 0.16 29.20
CA SER A 375 -0.14 0.21 27.80
C SER A 375 -1.28 0.50 26.82
N PRO A 376 -1.01 1.04 25.62
CA PRO A 376 -1.99 1.07 24.53
C PRO A 376 -2.50 -0.35 24.20
N ASN A 377 -3.81 -0.54 24.21
CA ASN A 377 -4.43 -1.82 23.87
C ASN A 377 -4.51 -1.97 22.34
N ALA A 378 -3.37 -2.25 21.72
CA ALA A 378 -3.20 -2.35 20.27
C ALA A 378 -2.41 -3.60 19.91
N LEU A 379 -2.99 -4.49 19.12
CA LEU A 379 -2.35 -5.67 18.53
C LEU A 379 -1.93 -5.39 17.08
N ALA A 380 -0.67 -5.67 16.74
CA ALA A 380 -0.12 -5.50 15.40
C ALA A 380 -0.92 -6.27 14.34
N ASN A 381 -1.40 -5.54 13.32
CA ASN A 381 -2.05 -6.10 12.15
C ASN A 381 -1.63 -5.31 10.89
N SER A 382 -1.50 -6.02 9.77
CA SER A 382 -1.10 -5.49 8.46
C SER A 382 -2.18 -4.66 7.76
N GLY A 383 -3.41 -4.66 8.29
CA GLY A 383 -4.53 -3.93 7.74
C GLY A 383 -5.23 -4.59 6.55
N TYR A 384 -4.77 -5.77 6.13
CA TYR A 384 -5.13 -6.37 4.84
C TYR A 384 -6.64 -6.58 4.64
N LYS A 385 -7.36 -6.98 5.70
CA LYS A 385 -8.83 -7.18 5.72
C LYS A 385 -9.61 -5.91 6.04
N LYS A 386 -9.02 -5.00 6.81
CA LYS A 386 -9.55 -3.65 7.13
C LYS A 386 -9.56 -2.69 5.93
N ALA A 387 -8.98 -3.11 4.81
CA ALA A 387 -8.84 -2.30 3.62
C ALA A 387 -10.13 -2.24 2.80
N LYS A 388 -10.75 -1.05 2.75
CA LYS A 388 -11.90 -0.77 1.89
C LYS A 388 -11.46 -0.41 0.46
N ASP A 389 -12.41 -0.39 -0.46
CA ASP A 389 -12.25 0.22 -1.80
C ASP A 389 -11.10 -0.39 -2.63
N GLY A 390 -10.87 -1.70 -2.47
CA GLY A 390 -9.80 -2.46 -3.14
C GLY A 390 -8.38 -2.18 -2.62
N LYS A 391 -8.19 -1.26 -1.67
CA LYS A 391 -6.89 -0.87 -1.10
C LYS A 391 -6.17 -2.03 -0.43
N PRO A 392 -4.83 -1.98 -0.26
CA PRO A 392 -4.08 -3.05 0.41
C PRO A 392 -4.15 -3.02 1.94
N TYR A 393 -4.41 -1.86 2.56
CA TYR A 393 -4.57 -1.66 4.02
C TYR A 393 -5.37 -0.36 4.28
N LYS A 394 -5.90 -0.17 5.49
CA LYS A 394 -6.60 1.07 5.87
C LYS A 394 -5.59 2.23 5.89
N GLY A 395 -5.99 3.37 5.32
CA GLY A 395 -5.12 4.53 5.17
C GLY A 395 -4.09 4.44 4.04
N ALA A 396 -4.06 3.36 3.24
CA ALA A 396 -3.28 3.32 2.01
C ALA A 396 -3.73 4.41 1.00
N PRO A 397 -2.82 4.96 0.18
CA PRO A 397 -3.22 5.82 -0.91
C PRO A 397 -4.18 5.07 -1.84
N SER A 398 -5.26 5.74 -2.23
CA SER A 398 -6.08 5.32 -3.37
C SER A 398 -5.12 5.14 -4.56
N SER A 399 -5.19 4.00 -5.24
CA SER A 399 -4.08 3.56 -6.07
C SER A 399 -3.89 4.47 -7.28
N ALA A 400 -2.94 5.40 -7.16
CA ALA A 400 -2.22 5.92 -8.30
C ALA A 400 -1.71 4.71 -9.08
N LEU A 401 -2.26 4.51 -10.28
CA LEU A 401 -1.51 3.89 -11.35
C LEU A 401 -0.20 4.66 -11.42
N ASN A 402 0.94 3.97 -11.28
CA ASN A 402 2.23 4.64 -11.37
C ASN A 402 2.47 4.99 -12.85
N ILE A 403 2.00 6.17 -13.22
CA ILE A 403 2.03 6.73 -14.58
C ILE A 403 3.27 7.59 -14.82
N ASP A 404 4.19 7.73 -13.86
CA ASP A 404 5.47 8.44 -14.08
C ASP A 404 6.27 7.86 -15.26
N PRO A 405 6.35 6.52 -15.47
CA PRO A 405 6.94 5.95 -16.68
C PRO A 405 6.15 6.27 -17.95
N LEU A 406 4.83 6.44 -17.84
CA LEU A 406 3.92 6.71 -18.95
C LEU A 406 4.01 8.18 -19.39
N LEU A 407 4.02 9.14 -18.46
CA LEU A 407 4.27 10.55 -18.77
C LEU A 407 5.66 10.76 -19.37
N SER A 408 6.68 10.07 -18.86
CA SER A 408 8.04 10.11 -19.42
C SER A 408 8.08 9.59 -20.87
N ALA A 409 7.41 8.48 -21.15
CA ALA A 409 7.28 7.94 -22.51
C ALA A 409 6.45 8.85 -23.45
N ILE A 410 5.38 9.47 -22.94
CA ILE A 410 4.55 10.42 -23.72
C ILE A 410 5.33 11.70 -24.03
N GLY A 411 6.12 12.22 -23.09
CA GLY A 411 7.00 13.38 -23.31
C GLY A 411 8.05 13.14 -24.40
N ALA A 412 8.57 11.91 -24.51
CA ALA A 412 9.50 11.51 -25.56
C ALA A 412 8.83 11.34 -26.96
N LEU A 413 7.51 11.18 -27.01
CA LEU A 413 6.72 11.09 -28.26
C LEU A 413 6.16 12.43 -28.71
N GLY A 414 5.75 13.30 -27.78
CA GLY A 414 5.19 14.62 -28.08
C GLY A 414 6.16 15.59 -28.78
N SER A 415 7.46 15.35 -28.65
CA SER A 415 8.51 16.11 -29.36
C SER A 415 8.60 15.83 -30.87
N LEU A 416 7.93 14.77 -31.36
CA LEU A 416 7.99 14.32 -32.76
C LEU A 416 6.76 14.70 -33.60
N ALA A 417 5.70 15.24 -32.99
CA ALA A 417 4.39 15.41 -33.64
C ALA A 417 3.78 16.80 -33.37
N ALA A 418 4.36 17.84 -33.99
CA ALA A 418 3.93 19.24 -33.78
C ALA A 418 3.66 20.02 -35.08
N THR A 419 2.52 19.77 -35.72
CA THR A 419 1.89 20.67 -36.71
C THR A 419 0.36 20.64 -36.56
N PRO A 420 -0.33 21.78 -36.31
CA PRO A 420 -1.78 21.79 -36.10
C PRO A 420 -2.57 22.04 -37.39
N THR A 421 -3.81 21.54 -37.46
CA THR A 421 -4.84 22.01 -38.42
C THR A 421 -6.23 21.83 -37.78
N THR A 422 -7.17 22.72 -38.10
CA THR A 422 -8.50 22.83 -37.49
C THR A 422 -9.62 22.46 -38.47
N LEU A 423 -10.82 22.10 -37.96
CA LEU A 423 -12.13 22.60 -38.47
C LEU A 423 -13.28 22.30 -37.49
N ALA A 424 -14.55 22.55 -37.88
CA ALA A 424 -15.64 22.97 -36.98
C ALA A 424 -16.93 22.09 -36.97
N THR A 425 -18.03 22.67 -36.47
CA THR A 425 -19.19 22.03 -35.79
C THR A 425 -20.48 21.85 -36.60
N SER A 426 -21.34 20.92 -36.18
CA SER A 426 -22.82 20.94 -36.40
C SER A 426 -23.58 20.19 -35.28
N THR A 427 -24.90 19.97 -35.41
CA THR A 427 -25.88 20.39 -34.38
C THR A 427 -27.33 19.85 -34.57
N SER A 428 -28.25 20.17 -33.63
CA SER A 428 -29.73 20.18 -33.76
C SER A 428 -30.54 18.88 -33.40
N PRO A 429 -31.86 18.96 -33.01
CA PRO A 429 -32.26 18.62 -31.62
C PRO A 429 -33.66 17.94 -31.38
N LEU A 430 -34.07 17.83 -30.09
CA LEU A 430 -35.43 17.61 -29.50
C LEU A 430 -36.04 16.18 -29.47
N SER A 431 -36.92 15.77 -28.52
CA SER A 431 -37.11 16.19 -27.10
C SER A 431 -37.72 15.10 -26.15
N PRO A 432 -39.03 15.02 -25.79
CA PRO A 432 -39.36 14.93 -24.35
C PRO A 432 -40.29 13.80 -23.85
N THR A 433 -40.16 13.46 -22.56
CA THR A 433 -41.26 13.01 -21.66
C THR A 433 -40.90 13.39 -20.21
N THR A 434 -41.87 13.68 -19.35
CA THR A 434 -41.71 14.38 -18.06
C THR A 434 -41.75 13.50 -16.80
N THR A 435 -41.05 13.96 -15.75
CA THR A 435 -41.01 13.41 -14.37
C THR A 435 -42.01 14.13 -13.44
N ILE A 436 -42.31 13.57 -12.25
CA ILE A 436 -43.04 14.26 -11.17
C ILE A 436 -42.47 13.89 -9.79
N THR A 437 -42.04 14.90 -9.00
CA THR A 437 -41.91 14.91 -7.51
C THR A 437 -41.71 16.38 -7.04
N PRO A 438 -41.85 16.74 -5.73
CA PRO A 438 -42.34 18.06 -5.30
C PRO A 438 -41.28 19.06 -4.75
N PRO A 439 -41.66 20.34 -4.50
CA PRO A 439 -40.73 21.43 -4.17
C PRO A 439 -40.44 21.65 -2.66
N PRO A 440 -39.25 22.21 -2.30
CA PRO A 440 -38.90 22.67 -0.95
C PRO A 440 -39.21 24.16 -0.67
N THR A 441 -38.93 24.62 0.55
CA THR A 441 -39.25 25.97 1.09
C THR A 441 -38.06 26.95 1.16
N GLU A 442 -38.35 28.21 1.52
CA GLU A 442 -37.59 29.45 1.24
C GLU A 442 -36.11 29.55 1.64
N SER A 443 -35.54 28.63 2.43
CA SER A 443 -34.13 28.70 2.85
C SER A 443 -33.17 27.93 1.92
N CYS A 444 -33.59 27.62 0.68
CA CYS A 444 -32.94 26.62 -0.16
C CYS A 444 -32.58 27.13 -1.56
N HIS A 445 -31.28 27.10 -1.90
CA HIS A 445 -30.74 27.63 -3.17
C HIS A 445 -29.88 26.62 -3.94
N THR A 446 -29.51 25.49 -3.33
CA THR A 446 -28.92 24.35 -4.03
C THR A 446 -29.46 23.02 -3.49
N GLN A 447 -29.98 22.18 -4.37
CA GLN A 447 -30.25 20.77 -4.13
C GLN A 447 -29.56 19.93 -5.20
N TYR A 448 -29.02 18.77 -4.83
CA TYR A 448 -28.47 17.83 -5.80
C TYR A 448 -28.86 16.39 -5.49
N LYS A 449 -28.80 15.54 -6.50
CA LYS A 449 -29.00 14.10 -6.41
C LYS A 449 -27.98 13.39 -7.30
N LEU A 450 -27.50 12.25 -6.83
CA LEU A 450 -26.53 11.42 -7.55
C LEU A 450 -27.07 9.99 -7.62
N VAL A 451 -26.85 9.30 -8.74
CA VAL A 451 -27.20 7.87 -8.88
C VAL A 451 -26.15 7.20 -9.78
N LEU A 452 -25.24 6.45 -9.17
CA LEU A 452 -24.12 5.78 -9.86
C LEU A 452 -23.22 6.79 -10.61
N ASP A 453 -23.36 6.89 -11.93
CA ASP A 453 -22.62 7.81 -12.78
C ASP A 453 -23.43 9.08 -13.15
N THR A 454 -24.74 9.13 -12.88
CA THR A 454 -25.57 10.31 -13.17
C THR A 454 -25.61 11.31 -12.02
N PHE A 455 -25.78 12.59 -12.38
CA PHE A 455 -26.07 13.68 -11.45
C PHE A 455 -27.25 14.53 -11.92
N ASP A 456 -27.96 15.07 -10.96
CA ASP A 456 -28.95 16.15 -11.08
C ASP A 456 -28.59 17.25 -10.07
N ILE A 457 -28.58 18.52 -10.50
CA ILE A 457 -28.33 19.70 -9.67
C ILE A 457 -29.43 20.73 -10.00
N TRP A 458 -30.16 21.17 -8.98
CA TRP A 458 -31.14 22.25 -9.06
C TRP A 458 -30.63 23.46 -8.29
N GLY A 459 -30.76 24.65 -8.89
CA GLY A 459 -30.25 25.89 -8.32
C GLY A 459 -31.20 27.08 -8.49
N SER A 460 -31.16 27.98 -7.51
CA SER A 460 -31.80 29.29 -7.55
C SER A 460 -30.91 30.33 -6.88
N ASN A 461 -30.95 31.58 -7.34
CA ASN A 461 -30.14 32.70 -6.83
C ASN A 461 -28.62 32.48 -6.88
N TRP A 462 -28.14 31.70 -7.85
CA TRP A 462 -26.70 31.57 -8.13
C TRP A 462 -26.14 32.82 -8.82
N ASP A 463 -24.85 33.08 -8.64
CA ASP A 463 -24.12 34.14 -9.33
C ASP A 463 -24.06 33.86 -10.84
N ALA A 464 -24.93 34.52 -11.60
CA ALA A 464 -25.05 34.35 -13.05
C ALA A 464 -23.74 34.61 -13.82
N SER A 465 -22.83 35.44 -13.27
CA SER A 465 -21.53 35.71 -13.91
C SER A 465 -20.55 34.54 -13.79
N LYS A 466 -20.70 33.70 -12.76
CA LYS A 466 -19.92 32.46 -12.55
C LYS A 466 -20.59 31.24 -13.14
N LEU A 467 -21.92 31.21 -13.16
CA LEU A 467 -22.71 30.13 -13.75
C LEU A 467 -22.57 30.12 -15.28
N GLY A 468 -22.58 31.31 -15.90
CA GLY A 468 -22.41 31.51 -17.33
C GLY A 468 -23.58 31.04 -18.20
N ASP A 469 -23.52 31.37 -19.48
CA ASP A 469 -24.55 31.00 -20.46
C ASP A 469 -24.76 29.48 -20.49
N ASN A 470 -26.01 29.04 -20.33
CA ASN A 470 -26.41 27.62 -20.26
C ASN A 470 -25.59 26.78 -19.25
N GLY A 471 -25.16 27.40 -18.15
CA GLY A 471 -24.40 26.74 -17.09
C GLY A 471 -22.97 26.37 -17.48
N ALA A 472 -22.40 26.99 -18.51
CA ALA A 472 -21.05 26.67 -18.99
C ALA A 472 -19.96 26.79 -17.90
N GLY A 473 -20.12 27.68 -16.94
CA GLY A 473 -19.24 27.79 -15.77
C GLY A 473 -19.36 26.60 -14.82
N LEU A 474 -20.60 26.15 -14.52
CA LEU A 474 -20.84 24.93 -13.73
C LEU A 474 -20.29 23.69 -14.46
N HIS A 475 -20.52 23.55 -15.76
CA HIS A 475 -19.91 22.50 -16.57
C HIS A 475 -18.38 22.53 -16.48
N GLY A 476 -17.76 23.72 -16.56
CA GLY A 476 -16.32 23.90 -16.44
C GLY A 476 -15.77 23.49 -15.08
N GLN A 477 -16.42 23.87 -13.98
CA GLN A 477 -16.00 23.47 -12.63
C GLN A 477 -16.16 21.96 -12.41
N LEU A 478 -17.29 21.36 -12.85
CA LEU A 478 -17.51 19.92 -12.78
C LEU A 478 -16.50 19.14 -13.64
N SER A 479 -16.13 19.67 -14.81
CA SER A 479 -15.08 19.11 -15.69
C SER A 479 -13.69 19.10 -15.03
N GLY A 480 -13.47 19.94 -14.01
CA GLY A 480 -12.26 19.92 -13.17
C GLY A 480 -12.25 18.77 -12.15
N CYS A 481 -13.40 18.19 -11.83
CA CYS A 481 -13.54 17.05 -10.90
C CYS A 481 -13.55 15.71 -11.63
N ALA A 482 -14.27 15.60 -12.76
CA ALA A 482 -14.37 14.40 -13.59
C ALA A 482 -14.80 14.77 -15.02
N GLU A 483 -14.62 13.85 -15.97
CA GLU A 483 -15.15 14.04 -17.32
C GLU A 483 -16.69 14.06 -17.30
N VAL A 484 -17.27 15.22 -17.63
CA VAL A 484 -18.72 15.39 -17.75
C VAL A 484 -19.16 14.95 -19.13
N THR A 485 -20.05 13.97 -19.19
CA THR A 485 -20.67 13.46 -20.42
C THR A 485 -22.18 13.64 -20.36
N LYS A 486 -22.87 13.65 -21.51
CA LYS A 486 -24.33 13.86 -21.62
C LYS A 486 -24.85 15.11 -20.89
N TRP A 487 -24.04 16.18 -20.81
CA TRP A 487 -24.43 17.44 -20.17
C TRP A 487 -25.75 17.99 -20.72
N LYS A 488 -26.61 18.43 -19.81
CA LYS A 488 -27.88 19.07 -20.08
C LYS A 488 -28.07 20.21 -19.06
N PHE A 489 -28.45 21.38 -19.54
CA PHE A 489 -28.78 22.52 -18.70
C PHE A 489 -30.07 23.16 -19.20
N GLU A 490 -31.05 23.32 -18.32
CA GLU A 490 -32.39 23.81 -18.65
C GLU A 490 -32.87 24.81 -17.61
N THR A 491 -33.68 25.78 -18.02
CA THR A 491 -34.44 26.64 -17.10
C THR A 491 -35.47 25.79 -16.37
N ALA A 492 -35.47 25.83 -15.05
CA ALA A 492 -36.44 25.10 -14.22
C ALA A 492 -37.65 25.97 -13.88
N SER A 493 -38.66 25.35 -13.24
CA SER A 493 -39.78 26.04 -12.62
C SER A 493 -39.53 26.29 -11.13
N ASP A 494 -40.17 27.34 -10.61
CA ASP A 494 -40.30 27.67 -9.19
C ASP A 494 -40.40 26.41 -8.28
N PRO A 495 -39.56 26.26 -7.23
CA PRO A 495 -38.61 27.24 -6.66
C PRO A 495 -37.21 27.28 -7.31
N TRP A 496 -37.00 26.57 -8.43
CA TRP A 496 -35.71 26.46 -9.08
C TRP A 496 -35.62 27.34 -10.33
N GLN A 497 -34.47 27.98 -10.55
CA GLN A 497 -34.20 28.78 -11.75
C GLN A 497 -33.59 27.93 -12.86
N PHE A 498 -32.79 26.91 -12.50
CA PHE A 498 -32.24 25.95 -13.45
C PHE A 498 -32.19 24.51 -12.90
N HIS A 499 -32.12 23.57 -13.83
CA HIS A 499 -31.74 22.17 -13.60
C HIS A 499 -30.56 21.85 -14.54
N ALA A 500 -29.48 21.36 -13.94
CA ALA A 500 -28.32 20.82 -14.63
C ALA A 500 -28.27 19.30 -14.39
N SER A 501 -28.06 18.52 -15.43
CA SER A 501 -27.92 17.06 -15.33
C SER A 501 -26.88 16.53 -16.30
N GLY A 502 -26.41 15.32 -16.05
CA GLY A 502 -25.43 14.66 -16.89
C GLY A 502 -24.89 13.38 -16.27
N GLN A 503 -23.75 12.93 -16.80
CA GLN A 503 -22.96 11.83 -16.25
C GLN A 503 -21.52 12.25 -15.99
N ILE A 504 -20.87 11.59 -15.04
CA ILE A 504 -19.47 11.79 -14.66
C ILE A 504 -18.75 10.45 -14.55
N THR A 505 -17.50 10.39 -15.01
CA THR A 505 -16.73 9.14 -15.03
C THR A 505 -16.25 8.67 -13.65
N ILE A 506 -16.09 9.58 -12.69
CA ILE A 506 -15.75 9.30 -11.29
C ILE A 506 -16.46 10.32 -10.39
N TRP A 507 -17.05 9.88 -9.28
CA TRP A 507 -17.62 10.78 -8.27
C TRP A 507 -16.66 11.09 -7.13
N GLN A 508 -16.60 12.37 -6.73
CA GLN A 508 -16.01 12.82 -5.46
C GLN A 508 -16.89 13.92 -4.85
N GLN A 509 -17.59 13.60 -3.76
CA GLN A 509 -18.57 14.49 -3.11
C GLN A 509 -18.07 15.93 -2.94
N THR A 510 -16.97 16.07 -2.19
CA THR A 510 -16.39 17.36 -1.82
C THR A 510 -15.87 18.15 -3.01
N CYS A 511 -15.44 17.48 -4.09
CA CYS A 511 -15.05 18.19 -5.31
C CYS A 511 -16.27 18.82 -5.99
N ILE A 512 -17.38 18.08 -6.10
CA ILE A 512 -18.61 18.57 -6.72
C ILE A 512 -19.29 19.65 -5.86
N GLU A 513 -19.30 19.50 -4.53
CA GLU A 513 -19.77 20.52 -3.60
C GLU A 513 -18.98 21.83 -3.74
N HIS A 514 -17.65 21.76 -3.85
CA HIS A 514 -16.81 22.93 -4.12
C HIS A 514 -16.98 23.47 -5.56
N ALA A 515 -17.23 22.61 -6.55
CA ALA A 515 -17.45 23.00 -7.94
C ALA A 515 -18.75 23.83 -8.08
N MET A 516 -19.81 23.45 -7.37
CA MET A 516 -21.07 24.22 -7.33
C MET A 516 -20.87 25.61 -6.71
N VAL A 517 -20.18 25.72 -5.57
CA VAL A 517 -19.84 27.02 -4.96
C VAL A 517 -18.96 27.86 -5.89
N SER A 518 -17.94 27.26 -6.51
CA SER A 518 -17.05 27.93 -7.47
C SER A 518 -17.81 28.42 -8.72
N ALA A 519 -18.88 27.72 -9.11
CA ALA A 519 -19.77 28.09 -10.21
C ALA A 519 -20.90 29.07 -9.80
N GLY A 520 -20.90 29.56 -8.55
CA GLY A 520 -21.80 30.62 -8.10
C GLY A 520 -22.92 30.21 -7.14
N ALA A 521 -22.96 28.96 -6.64
CA ALA A 521 -23.91 28.58 -5.60
C ALA A 521 -23.71 29.41 -4.31
N PRO A 522 -24.77 29.91 -3.65
CA PRO A 522 -24.62 30.66 -2.40
C PRO A 522 -24.01 29.81 -1.28
N GLU A 523 -23.02 30.36 -0.58
CA GLU A 523 -22.34 29.67 0.52
C GLU A 523 -23.32 29.29 1.64
N GLY A 524 -23.21 28.07 2.17
CA GLY A 524 -24.09 27.55 3.23
C GLY A 524 -25.50 27.15 2.78
N SER A 525 -25.87 27.29 1.50
CA SER A 525 -27.24 27.06 1.00
C SER A 525 -27.56 25.65 0.47
N GLN A 526 -26.71 24.67 0.80
CA GLN A 526 -26.88 23.26 0.40
C GLN A 526 -27.83 22.54 1.38
N CYS A 527 -29.04 22.23 0.93
CA CYS A 527 -30.14 21.84 1.83
C CYS A 527 -30.22 20.32 2.06
N SER A 528 -29.91 19.55 1.01
CA SER A 528 -29.76 18.10 1.05
C SER A 528 -29.11 17.59 -0.24
N GLY A 529 -28.36 16.50 -0.10
CA GLY A 529 -27.96 15.65 -1.20
C GLY A 529 -27.99 14.20 -0.75
N THR A 530 -28.74 13.36 -1.46
CA THR A 530 -28.68 11.90 -1.31
C THR A 530 -27.84 11.34 -2.45
N GLY A 531 -26.73 10.68 -2.10
CA GLY A 531 -26.05 9.70 -2.95
C GLY A 531 -26.51 8.28 -2.66
#